data_AF-A0A9X3SQB5-F1
#
_entry.id   AF-A0A9X3SQB5-F1
#
_cell.length_a   1.000
_cell.length_b   1.000
_cell.length_c   1.000
_cell.angle_alpha   90.00
_cell.angle_beta   90.00
_cell.angle_gamma   90.00
#
_symmetry.space_group_name_H-M   'P 1'
#
loop_
_entity.id
_entity.type
_entity.pdbx_description
1 polymer ?
#
loop_
_entity_poly.entity_id
_entity_poly.type
_entity_poly.pdbx_seq_one_letter_code
_entity_poly.pdbx_strand_id
1 'polypeptide(L)'
;MSTVLPVPSGETVGAYNRLESYNFPDRYIRHANFDVRIDPSVSPAQDAQFRIVRGLAGAGTVSFESVNYPGHYLRHSNYDFALAPNDGTALFAGDASFRQVAGLADATAVSFQSYNHPDRYLRHYDYALRLDTIGTATARADATFRIL
;
A
#
# COMPACT_ATOMS: atom_id res chain seq x y z
N MET A 1 19.56 6.82 2.77
CA MET A 1 19.03 5.48 3.06
C MET A 1 17.71 5.67 3.81
N SER A 2 16.58 5.19 3.28
CA SER A 2 15.29 5.30 3.98
C SER A 2 15.23 4.25 5.08
N THR A 3 14.92 4.68 6.30
CA THR A 3 14.80 3.79 7.47
C THR A 3 13.54 2.94 7.34
N VAL A 4 13.68 1.62 7.47
CA VAL A 4 12.54 0.69 7.54
C VAL A 4 11.88 0.82 8.91
N LEU A 5 10.56 1.03 8.92
CA LEU A 5 9.78 1.14 10.14
C LEU A 5 9.41 -0.27 10.67
N PRO A 6 9.33 -0.45 11.99
CA PRO A 6 8.92 -1.73 12.57
C PRO A 6 7.50 -2.09 12.12
N VAL A 7 7.29 -3.37 11.79
CA VAL A 7 5.96 -3.92 11.52
C VAL A 7 5.13 -3.83 12.81
N PRO A 8 3.91 -3.27 12.79
CA PRO A 8 3.05 -3.27 13.96
C PRO A 8 2.87 -4.70 14.50
N SER A 9 3.23 -4.92 15.76
CA SER A 9 3.06 -6.20 16.43
C SER A 9 1.68 -6.25 17.09
N GLY A 10 0.78 -7.09 16.59
CA GLY A 10 -0.44 -7.46 17.32
C GLY A 10 -1.68 -7.60 16.45
N GLU A 11 -2.24 -8.81 16.43
CA GLU A 11 -3.58 -9.09 15.94
C GLU A 11 -4.63 -8.43 16.85
N THR A 12 -5.03 -7.21 16.53
CA THR A 12 -6.34 -6.72 16.96
C THR A 12 -7.39 -7.22 15.98
N VAL A 13 -8.06 -8.31 16.35
CA VAL A 13 -9.28 -8.78 15.66
C VAL A 13 -10.26 -7.61 15.60
N GLY A 14 -10.45 -7.04 14.40
CA GLY A 14 -11.33 -5.90 14.17
C GLY A 14 -10.63 -4.56 13.85
N ALA A 15 -9.31 -4.44 13.96
CA ALA A 15 -8.61 -3.24 13.51
C ALA A 15 -8.28 -3.34 12.02
N TYR A 16 -8.85 -2.41 11.25
CA TYR A 16 -8.43 -2.14 9.89
C TYR A 16 -7.70 -0.80 9.87
N ASN A 17 -6.97 -0.56 8.79
CA ASN A 17 -6.34 0.73 8.52
C ASN A 17 -6.92 1.29 7.23
N ARG A 18 -6.89 2.62 7.12
CA ARG A 18 -7.05 3.32 5.84
C ARG A 18 -5.75 4.05 5.53
N LEU A 19 -5.40 4.13 4.24
CA LEU A 19 -4.19 4.80 3.78
C LEU A 19 -4.60 6.10 3.09
N GLU A 20 -4.51 7.22 3.81
CA GLU A 20 -4.83 8.55 3.29
C GLU A 20 -3.64 9.12 2.49
N SER A 21 -3.91 9.70 1.33
CA SER A 21 -2.90 10.42 0.54
C SER A 21 -2.37 11.65 1.29
N TYR A 22 -1.05 11.84 1.27
CA TYR A 22 -0.43 13.02 1.90
C TYR A 22 -0.85 14.33 1.25
N ASN A 23 -0.85 14.39 -0.10
CA ASN A 23 -1.10 15.61 -0.87
C ASN A 23 -2.55 15.75 -1.38
N PHE A 24 -3.39 14.73 -1.23
CA PHE A 24 -4.83 14.81 -1.39
C PHE A 24 -5.52 14.33 -0.12
N PRO A 25 -5.45 15.13 0.97
CA PRO A 25 -6.13 14.79 2.22
C PRO A 25 -7.63 14.74 1.97
N ASP A 26 -8.31 13.72 2.49
CA ASP A 26 -9.64 13.22 2.09
C ASP A 26 -9.68 12.03 1.12
N ARG A 27 -8.57 11.67 0.45
CA ARG A 27 -8.51 10.52 -0.46
C ARG A 27 -7.77 9.34 0.13
N TYR A 28 -8.33 8.16 -0.09
CA TYR A 28 -7.84 6.93 0.52
C TYR A 28 -7.59 5.88 -0.55
N ILE A 29 -6.52 5.10 -0.39
CA ILE A 29 -6.33 3.89 -1.18
C ILE A 29 -7.57 3.01 -1.00
N ARG A 30 -8.17 2.61 -2.13
CA ARG A 30 -9.33 1.74 -2.19
C ARG A 30 -9.23 0.83 -3.41
N HIS A 31 -9.88 -0.33 -3.34
CA HIS A 31 -10.14 -1.12 -4.53
C HIS A 31 -11.49 -0.76 -5.14
N ALA A 32 -11.62 -0.87 -6.46
CA ALA A 32 -12.87 -0.73 -7.20
C ALA A 32 -12.81 -1.58 -8.47
N ASN A 33 -13.75 -2.52 -8.64
CA ASN A 33 -13.68 -3.51 -9.74
C ASN A 33 -12.32 -4.23 -9.81
N PHE A 34 -11.71 -4.49 -8.65
CA PHE A 34 -10.37 -5.06 -8.48
C PHE A 34 -9.18 -4.19 -8.94
N ASP A 35 -9.42 -3.01 -9.52
CA ASP A 35 -8.41 -1.97 -9.71
C ASP A 35 -8.15 -1.22 -8.40
N VAL A 36 -7.00 -0.56 -8.25
CA VAL A 36 -6.62 0.15 -7.03
C VAL A 36 -6.33 1.61 -7.32
N ARG A 37 -6.95 2.49 -6.54
CA ARG A 37 -6.96 3.94 -6.77
C ARG A 37 -7.12 4.69 -5.46
N ILE A 38 -7.00 6.02 -5.50
CA ILE A 38 -7.36 6.89 -4.38
C ILE A 38 -8.67 7.63 -4.67
N ASP A 39 -9.64 7.54 -3.77
CA ASP A 39 -10.91 8.28 -3.89
C ASP A 39 -11.30 8.92 -2.55
N PRO A 40 -12.01 10.07 -2.58
CA PRO A 40 -12.70 10.59 -1.42
C PRO A 40 -14.03 9.87 -1.21
N SER A 41 -14.61 10.00 -0.01
CA SER A 41 -15.98 9.51 0.30
C SER A 41 -16.26 8.07 -0.16
N VAL A 42 -15.30 7.17 0.05
CA VAL A 42 -15.34 5.79 -0.44
C VAL A 42 -16.59 5.06 0.06
N SER A 43 -17.33 4.46 -0.88
CA SER A 43 -18.50 3.62 -0.62
C SER A 43 -18.47 2.38 -1.52
N PRO A 44 -18.64 1.17 -0.97
CA PRO A 44 -18.70 0.87 0.46
C PRO A 44 -17.38 1.20 1.17
N ALA A 45 -17.45 1.66 2.43
CA ALA A 45 -16.27 2.12 3.16
C ALA A 45 -15.18 1.05 3.27
N GLN A 46 -15.58 -0.23 3.31
CA GLN A 46 -14.69 -1.39 3.39
C GLN A 46 -13.75 -1.52 2.17
N ASP A 47 -14.05 -0.89 1.03
CA ASP A 47 -13.15 -0.87 -0.12
C ASP A 47 -11.83 -0.18 0.18
N ALA A 48 -11.82 0.74 1.14
CA ALA A 48 -10.63 1.46 1.61
C ALA A 48 -10.04 0.90 2.92
N GLN A 49 -10.51 -0.27 3.38
CA GLN A 49 -10.09 -0.85 4.64
C GLN A 49 -9.18 -2.05 4.39
N PHE A 50 -7.96 -1.96 4.91
CA PHE A 50 -6.95 -2.99 4.78
C PHE A 50 -6.39 -3.40 6.14
N ARG A 51 -6.17 -4.70 6.34
CA ARG A 51 -5.31 -5.19 7.41
C ARG A 51 -3.87 -5.11 6.93
N ILE A 52 -3.04 -4.37 7.65
CA ILE A 52 -1.59 -4.36 7.42
C ILE A 52 -1.04 -5.57 8.18
N VAL A 53 -0.67 -6.61 7.44
CA VAL A 53 -0.18 -7.88 8.00
C VAL A 53 1.31 -8.04 7.73
N ARG A 54 1.94 -9.03 8.37
CA ARG A 54 3.30 -9.43 8.02
C ARG A 54 3.37 -9.73 6.53
N GLY A 55 4.39 -9.21 5.86
CA GLY A 55 4.55 -9.39 4.43
C GLY A 55 4.63 -10.85 4.03
N LEU A 56 4.00 -11.19 2.91
CA LEU A 56 3.98 -12.54 2.35
C LEU A 56 5.38 -13.00 1.90
N ALA A 57 6.29 -12.07 1.63
CA ALA A 57 7.69 -12.32 1.30
C ALA A 57 8.64 -11.32 1.96
N GLY A 58 9.82 -11.80 2.36
CA GLY A 58 10.87 -10.98 2.98
C GLY A 58 10.68 -10.76 4.48
N ALA A 59 11.78 -10.69 5.22
CA ALA A 59 11.72 -10.30 6.63
C ALA A 59 11.51 -8.79 6.76
N GLY A 60 10.62 -8.37 7.68
CA GLY A 60 10.37 -6.95 7.96
C GLY A 60 9.56 -6.21 6.90
N THR A 61 8.88 -6.94 6.00
CA THR A 61 7.93 -6.38 5.03
C THR A 61 6.50 -6.46 5.57
N VAL A 62 5.60 -5.75 4.90
CA VAL A 62 4.15 -5.76 5.13
C VAL A 62 3.40 -6.11 3.84
N SER A 63 2.19 -6.63 4.00
CA SER A 63 1.21 -6.83 2.93
C SER A 63 -0.14 -6.23 3.35
N PHE A 64 -0.95 -5.81 2.38
CA PHE A 64 -2.24 -5.17 2.63
C PHE A 64 -3.38 -6.11 2.25
N GLU A 65 -3.96 -6.79 3.22
CA GLU A 65 -5.10 -7.68 3.00
C GLU A 65 -6.41 -6.87 3.04
N SER A 66 -7.30 -7.08 2.07
CA SER A 66 -8.62 -6.44 2.06
C SER A 66 -9.50 -6.95 3.21
N VAL A 67 -10.24 -6.03 3.84
CA VAL A 67 -11.22 -6.38 4.87
C VAL A 67 -12.46 -7.04 4.29
N ASN A 68 -12.99 -6.53 3.17
CA ASN A 68 -14.20 -7.07 2.53
C ASN A 68 -13.93 -8.23 1.55
N TYR A 69 -12.68 -8.45 1.16
CA TYR A 69 -12.24 -9.63 0.42
C TYR A 69 -11.08 -10.32 1.14
N PRO A 70 -11.34 -11.04 2.25
CA PRO A 70 -10.30 -11.81 2.94
C PRO A 70 -9.54 -12.74 1.98
N GLY A 71 -8.23 -12.88 2.18
CA GLY A 71 -7.35 -13.60 1.26
C GLY A 71 -6.98 -12.85 -0.01
N HIS A 72 -7.52 -11.64 -0.24
CA HIS A 72 -7.09 -10.76 -1.34
C HIS A 72 -6.15 -9.66 -0.83
N TYR A 73 -5.15 -9.33 -1.64
CA TYR A 73 -4.09 -8.39 -1.29
C TYR A 73 -3.88 -7.34 -2.35
N LEU A 74 -3.43 -6.15 -1.94
CA LEU A 74 -2.84 -5.19 -2.89
C LEU A 74 -1.56 -5.80 -3.47
N ARG A 75 -1.54 -5.94 -4.79
CA ARG A 75 -0.44 -6.55 -5.55
C ARG A 75 -0.13 -5.65 -6.74
N HIS A 76 1.16 -5.49 -7.05
CA HIS A 76 1.55 -4.89 -8.32
C HIS A 76 1.66 -5.95 -9.43
N SER A 77 1.41 -5.55 -10.67
CA SER A 77 1.66 -6.34 -11.87
C SER A 77 1.84 -5.39 -13.05
N ASN A 78 2.92 -5.52 -13.82
CA ASN A 78 3.28 -4.56 -14.87
C ASN A 78 3.30 -3.09 -14.35
N TYR A 79 3.71 -2.91 -13.09
CA TYR A 79 3.74 -1.62 -12.38
C TYR A 79 2.38 -0.96 -12.08
N ASP A 80 1.28 -1.67 -12.32
CA ASP A 80 -0.07 -1.26 -11.95
C ASP A 80 -0.54 -2.05 -10.72
N PHE A 81 -1.45 -1.50 -9.92
CA PHE A 81 -1.94 -2.19 -8.72
C PHE A 81 -3.34 -2.77 -8.92
N ALA A 82 -3.49 -4.01 -8.45
CA ALA A 82 -4.78 -4.68 -8.40
C ALA A 82 -5.01 -5.26 -7.00
N LEU A 83 -6.29 -5.47 -6.66
CA LEU A 83 -6.69 -6.36 -5.57
C LEU A 83 -6.84 -7.77 -6.13
N ALA A 84 -6.01 -8.71 -5.65
CA ALA A 84 -5.98 -10.07 -6.19
C ALA A 84 -5.96 -11.14 -5.08
N PRO A 85 -6.58 -12.31 -5.28
CA PRO A 85 -6.51 -13.42 -4.33
C PRO A 85 -5.08 -13.97 -4.27
N ASN A 86 -4.59 -14.26 -3.07
CA ASN A 86 -3.31 -14.92 -2.90
C ASN A 86 -3.34 -16.35 -3.45
N ASP A 87 -2.55 -16.61 -4.49
CA ASP A 87 -2.43 -17.92 -5.14
C ASP A 87 -1.35 -18.82 -4.51
N GLY A 88 -0.67 -18.34 -3.47
CA GLY A 88 0.39 -19.07 -2.76
C GLY A 88 1.74 -19.10 -3.50
N THR A 89 1.86 -18.45 -4.66
CA THR A 89 3.10 -18.42 -5.42
C THR A 89 4.11 -17.43 -4.84
N ALA A 90 5.40 -17.70 -5.05
CA ALA A 90 6.47 -16.78 -4.65
C ALA A 90 6.40 -15.44 -5.41
N LEU A 91 5.90 -15.46 -6.66
CA LEU A 91 5.67 -14.26 -7.45
C LEU A 91 4.58 -13.39 -6.80
N PHE A 92 3.44 -13.99 -6.44
CA PHE A 92 2.39 -13.29 -5.70
C PHE A 92 2.92 -12.68 -4.41
N ALA A 93 3.61 -13.48 -3.60
CA ALA A 93 4.18 -13.02 -2.36
C ALA A 93 5.16 -11.84 -2.55
N GLY A 94 6.01 -11.91 -3.59
CA GLY A 94 6.96 -10.84 -3.92
C GLY A 94 6.28 -9.55 -4.36
N ASP A 95 5.24 -9.65 -5.19
CA ASP A 95 4.52 -8.50 -5.73
C ASP A 95 3.55 -7.84 -4.75
N ALA A 96 3.15 -8.56 -3.70
CA ALA A 96 2.26 -8.08 -2.64
C ALA A 96 3.00 -7.70 -1.34
N SER A 97 4.34 -7.65 -1.35
CA SER A 97 5.15 -7.34 -0.16
C SER A 97 5.92 -6.03 -0.31
N PHE A 98 5.88 -5.21 0.74
CA PHE A 98 6.45 -3.87 0.74
C PHE A 98 7.25 -3.61 2.02
N ARG A 99 8.34 -2.85 1.92
CA ARG A 99 9.01 -2.28 3.09
C ARG A 99 8.32 -0.96 3.43
N GLN A 100 7.74 -0.88 4.62
CA GLN A 100 7.27 0.39 5.16
C GLN A 100 8.48 1.22 5.57
N VAL A 101 8.61 2.42 5.03
CA VAL A 101 9.68 3.36 5.35
C VAL A 101 9.10 4.72 5.75
N ALA A 102 9.94 5.58 6.32
CA ALA A 102 9.58 6.98 6.55
C ALA A 102 9.10 7.62 5.22
N GLY A 103 8.05 8.44 5.31
CA GLY A 103 7.43 9.08 4.15
C GLY A 103 8.43 9.91 3.34
N LEU A 104 8.38 9.77 2.02
CA LEU A 104 9.33 10.43 1.12
C LEU A 104 9.13 11.96 1.08
N ALA A 105 7.92 12.46 1.34
CA ALA A 105 7.63 13.90 1.47
C ALA A 105 7.60 14.39 2.91
N ASP A 106 7.30 13.50 3.86
CA ASP A 106 7.18 13.81 5.29
C ASP A 106 7.57 12.59 6.10
N ALA A 107 8.65 12.70 6.89
CA ALA A 107 9.18 11.59 7.66
C ALA A 107 8.27 11.14 8.82
N THR A 108 7.24 11.91 9.17
CA THR A 108 6.22 11.52 10.16
C THR A 108 5.10 10.66 9.56
N ALA A 109 5.01 10.64 8.22
CA ALA A 109 4.13 9.79 7.43
C ALA A 109 4.89 8.54 6.93
N VAL A 110 4.27 7.76 6.04
CA VAL A 110 4.85 6.51 5.52
C VAL A 110 4.91 6.47 4.00
N SER A 111 5.88 5.74 3.47
CA SER A 111 5.94 5.31 2.08
C SER A 111 6.19 3.81 2.02
N PHE A 112 5.79 3.16 0.92
CA PHE A 112 5.91 1.71 0.76
C PHE A 112 6.78 1.37 -0.42
N GLN A 113 7.99 0.88 -0.15
CA GLN A 113 8.96 0.44 -1.15
C GLN A 113 8.67 -1.01 -1.54
N SER A 114 8.69 -1.35 -2.81
CA SER A 114 8.50 -2.74 -3.23
C SER A 114 9.60 -3.66 -2.71
N TYR A 115 9.22 -4.88 -2.29
CA TYR A 115 10.17 -5.91 -1.90
C TYR A 115 11.07 -6.33 -3.06
N ASN A 116 10.45 -6.65 -4.22
CA ASN A 116 11.11 -7.23 -5.39
C ASN A 116 11.54 -6.20 -6.46
N HIS A 117 11.07 -4.96 -6.37
CA HIS A 117 11.58 -3.81 -7.14
C HIS A 117 12.01 -2.69 -6.18
N PRO A 118 13.17 -2.81 -5.51
CA PRO A 118 13.56 -1.93 -4.41
C PRO A 118 13.84 -0.47 -4.84
N ASP A 119 13.91 -0.18 -6.14
CA ASP A 119 14.00 1.17 -6.69
C ASP A 119 12.62 1.87 -6.82
N ARG A 120 11.53 1.17 -6.49
CA ARG A 120 10.16 1.65 -6.72
C ARG A 120 9.30 1.69 -5.47
N TYR A 121 8.32 2.59 -5.52
CA TYR A 121 7.38 2.86 -4.44
C TYR A 121 5.96 2.85 -4.95
N LEU A 122 5.06 2.45 -4.06
CA LEU A 122 3.63 2.63 -4.21
C LEU A 122 3.34 4.13 -4.20
N ARG A 123 2.65 4.62 -5.23
CA ARG A 123 2.19 6.01 -5.32
C ARG A 123 0.88 6.11 -6.09
N HIS A 124 0.14 7.20 -5.90
CA HIS A 124 -0.93 7.52 -6.85
C HIS A 124 -0.39 8.29 -8.07
N TYR A 125 -1.07 8.20 -9.20
CA TYR A 125 -0.84 9.00 -10.41
C TYR A 125 -2.15 9.09 -11.17
N ASP A 126 -2.65 10.30 -11.43
CA ASP A 126 -4.00 10.53 -11.96
C ASP A 126 -5.07 9.69 -11.21
N TYR A 127 -4.90 9.62 -9.88
CA TYR A 127 -5.68 8.83 -8.94
C TYR A 127 -5.54 7.30 -9.00
N ALA A 128 -4.96 6.72 -10.06
CA ALA A 128 -4.64 5.28 -10.10
C ALA A 128 -3.44 4.96 -9.21
N LEU A 129 -3.40 3.78 -8.60
CA LEU A 129 -2.28 3.35 -7.78
C LEU A 129 -1.24 2.61 -8.63
N ARG A 130 0.02 3.03 -8.55
CA ARG A 130 1.12 2.54 -9.39
C ARG A 130 2.37 2.23 -8.59
N LEU A 131 3.25 1.41 -9.19
CA LEU A 131 4.58 1.12 -8.66
C LEU A 131 5.67 1.79 -9.51
N ASP A 132 6.21 2.91 -9.04
CA ASP A 132 7.12 3.71 -9.84
C ASP A 132 8.38 4.16 -9.10
N THR A 133 9.42 4.52 -9.85
CA THR A 133 10.58 5.25 -9.34
C THR A 133 10.18 6.68 -8.95
N ILE A 134 10.75 7.21 -7.88
CA ILE A 134 10.37 8.51 -7.31
C ILE A 134 11.53 9.51 -7.42
N GLY A 135 11.39 10.52 -8.27
CA GLY A 135 12.42 11.54 -8.51
C GLY A 135 12.02 12.97 -8.14
N THR A 136 10.75 13.35 -8.32
CA THR A 136 10.28 14.73 -8.14
C THR A 136 9.64 14.95 -6.76
N ALA A 137 9.48 16.22 -6.36
CA ALA A 137 8.77 16.56 -5.12
C ALA A 137 7.32 16.10 -5.15
N THR A 138 6.63 16.28 -6.29
CA THR A 138 5.27 15.77 -6.50
C THR A 138 5.23 14.26 -6.35
N ALA A 139 6.13 13.51 -7.01
CA ALA A 139 6.14 12.06 -6.90
C ALA A 139 6.44 11.57 -5.46
N ARG A 140 7.25 12.31 -4.69
CA ARG A 140 7.45 12.01 -3.26
C ARG A 140 6.16 12.21 -2.47
N ALA A 141 5.41 13.27 -2.76
CA ALA A 141 4.13 13.53 -2.12
C ALA A 141 3.07 12.49 -2.52
N ASP A 142 3.04 12.07 -3.78
CA ASP A 142 2.15 11.01 -4.28
C ASP A 142 2.44 9.63 -3.68
N ALA A 143 3.70 9.39 -3.29
CA ALA A 143 4.18 8.17 -2.65
C ALA A 143 4.11 8.20 -1.11
N THR A 144 3.59 9.28 -0.52
CA THR A 144 3.51 9.44 0.94
C THR A 144 2.06 9.32 1.40
N PHE A 145 1.84 8.54 2.44
CA PHE A 145 0.52 8.23 2.98
C PHE A 145 0.49 8.35 4.51
N ARG A 146 -0.68 8.64 5.07
CA ARG A 146 -0.95 8.49 6.52
C ARG A 146 -1.72 7.20 6.74
N ILE A 147 -1.32 6.44 7.76
CA ILE A 147 -2.07 5.27 8.24
C ILE A 147 -3.06 5.79 9.28
N LEU A 148 -4.35 5.54 9.07
CA LEU A 148 -5.46 5.96 9.92
C LEU A 148 -6.27 4.76 10.42
#